data_AF-A0A959IAC5-F1
#
_entry.id   AF-A0A959IAC5-F1
#
_cell.length_a   1.000
_cell.length_b   1.000
_cell.length_c   1.000
_cell.angle_alpha   90.00
_cell.angle_beta   90.00
_cell.angle_gamma   90.00
#
_symmetry.space_group_name_H-M   'P 1'
#
loop_
_entity.id
_entity.type
_entity.pdbx_description
1 polymer ?
#
loop_
_entity_poly.entity_id
_entity_poly.type
_entity_poly.pdbx_seq_one_letter_code
_entity_poly.pdbx_strand_id
1 'polypeptide(L)'
;AYYLPNNYAFEDVVESIRVVNRHGGWTSINYFVFPGMTDSAAEYEALRALIRDTGLKMIQWRNFNIDPDWYLQKVGVEETEEPMGVRTLMRLIKEEFPQIEYGYFNPPIERTRGNFATDFAH
;
A
#
# COMPACT_ATOMS: atom_id res chain seq x y z
N ALA A 1 18.61 2.20 -6.59
CA ALA A 1 18.51 3.64 -6.25
C ALA A 1 17.07 4.16 -6.41
N TYR A 2 16.06 3.48 -5.82
CA TYR A 2 14.64 3.80 -6.07
C TYR A 2 13.90 4.40 -4.86
N TYR A 3 14.52 4.41 -3.68
CA TYR A 3 14.04 5.14 -2.53
C TYR A 3 15.24 5.74 -1.79
N LEU A 4 15.37 7.07 -1.87
CA LEU A 4 16.36 7.88 -1.17
C LEU A 4 15.61 9.08 -0.62
N PRO A 5 14.98 8.97 0.57
CA PRO A 5 14.30 10.10 1.17
C PRO A 5 15.30 11.23 1.35
N ASN A 6 15.00 12.39 0.77
CA ASN A 6 15.85 13.56 0.82
C ASN A 6 15.04 14.66 1.51
N ASN A 7 15.40 14.98 2.75
CA ASN A 7 14.75 15.98 3.62
C ASN A 7 13.29 15.69 4.05
N TYR A 8 12.86 14.44 4.16
CA TYR A 8 11.60 14.09 4.81
C TYR A 8 11.68 12.72 5.51
N ALA A 9 10.94 12.57 6.60
CA ALA A 9 10.80 11.33 7.36
C ALA A 9 9.49 10.61 7.00
N PHE A 10 9.33 9.38 7.48
CA PHE A 10 8.10 8.61 7.25
C PHE A 10 6.88 9.31 7.84
N GLU A 11 7.05 9.94 9.01
CA GLU A 11 6.01 10.69 9.72
C GLU A 11 5.49 11.86 8.88
N ASP A 12 6.35 12.51 8.09
CA ASP A 12 5.96 13.59 7.18
C ASP A 12 5.04 13.06 6.06
N VAL A 13 5.30 11.84 5.58
CA VAL A 13 4.43 11.17 4.60
C VAL A 13 3.08 10.86 5.22
N VAL A 14 3.06 10.31 6.45
CA VAL A 14 1.81 10.03 7.18
C VAL A 14 0.99 11.32 7.37
N GLU A 15 1.63 12.42 7.78
CA GLU A 15 0.93 13.69 7.95
C GLU A 15 0.41 14.26 6.63
N SER A 16 1.16 14.11 5.52
CA SER A 16 0.69 14.55 4.21
C SER A 16 -0.62 13.87 3.79
N ILE A 17 -0.77 12.56 4.07
CA ILE A 17 -2.00 11.81 3.77
C ILE A 17 -3.14 12.35 4.64
N ARG A 18 -2.89 12.59 5.93
CA ARG A 18 -3.90 13.19 6.82
C ARG A 18 -4.35 14.56 6.33
N VAL A 19 -3.44 15.44 5.95
CA VAL A 19 -3.75 16.78 5.42
C VAL A 19 -4.66 16.66 4.20
N VAL A 20 -4.30 15.86 3.20
CA VAL A 20 -5.10 15.70 1.97
C VAL A 20 -6.49 15.17 2.30
N ASN A 21 -6.59 14.17 3.17
CA ASN A 21 -7.87 13.61 3.59
C ASN A 21 -8.73 14.63 4.37
N ARG A 22 -8.15 15.47 5.24
CA ARG A 22 -8.88 16.55 5.94
C ARG A 22 -9.50 17.56 4.97
N HIS A 23 -8.89 17.76 3.80
CA HIS A 23 -9.42 18.63 2.74
C HIS A 23 -10.30 17.89 1.71
N GLY A 24 -10.69 16.64 1.98
CA GLY A 24 -11.56 15.85 1.10
C GLY A 24 -10.88 15.38 -0.19
N GLY A 25 -9.54 15.40 -0.24
CA GLY A 25 -8.77 14.91 -1.38
C GLY A 25 -8.68 13.38 -1.44
N TRP A 26 -8.31 12.87 -2.62
CA TRP A 26 -8.06 11.45 -2.83
C TRP A 26 -6.59 11.11 -2.53
N THR A 27 -6.38 10.12 -1.64
CA THR A 27 -5.04 9.67 -1.27
C THR A 27 -4.76 8.26 -1.77
N SER A 28 -3.62 8.09 -2.44
CA SER A 28 -3.13 6.80 -2.91
C SER A 28 -1.66 6.61 -2.51
N ILE A 29 -1.30 5.37 -2.17
CA ILE A 29 0.11 4.98 -2.01
C ILE A 29 0.49 3.95 -3.07
N ASN A 30 1.75 3.98 -3.49
CA ASN A 30 2.36 2.87 -4.20
C ASN A 30 2.94 1.91 -3.16
N TYR A 31 2.41 0.70 -3.13
CA TYR A 31 2.83 -0.32 -2.18
C TYR A 31 3.55 -1.44 -2.93
N PHE A 32 4.86 -1.52 -2.71
CA PHE A 32 5.70 -2.51 -3.36
C PHE A 32 5.57 -3.85 -2.64
N VAL A 33 5.17 -4.86 -3.40
CA VAL A 33 4.98 -6.22 -2.90
C VAL A 33 6.21 -7.03 -3.21
N PHE A 34 6.79 -7.62 -2.17
CA PHE A 34 7.88 -8.58 -2.25
C PHE A 34 7.56 -9.82 -1.39
N PRO A 35 7.29 -10.99 -1.99
CA PRO A 35 7.04 -12.23 -1.24
C PRO A 35 8.21 -12.59 -0.33
N GLY A 36 7.95 -12.95 0.93
CA GLY A 36 8.96 -13.23 1.95
C GLY A 36 9.48 -12.00 2.71
N MET A 37 9.05 -10.79 2.38
CA MET A 37 9.38 -9.55 3.12
C MET A 37 8.13 -8.71 3.43
N THR A 38 7.24 -8.55 2.45
CA THR A 38 6.02 -7.72 2.55
C THR A 38 4.81 -8.50 3.06
N ASP A 39 4.94 -9.79 3.31
CA ASP A 39 3.92 -10.69 3.82
C ASP A 39 4.25 -11.19 5.25
N SER A 40 5.02 -10.37 5.98
CA SER A 40 5.24 -10.53 7.42
C SER A 40 4.09 -9.93 8.23
N ALA A 41 3.87 -10.44 9.45
CA ALA A 41 2.87 -9.90 10.37
C ALA A 41 3.16 -8.44 10.74
N ALA A 42 4.44 -8.08 10.90
CA ALA A 42 4.86 -6.72 11.23
C ALA A 42 4.46 -5.71 10.14
N GLU A 43 4.69 -6.06 8.87
CA GLU A 43 4.35 -5.21 7.75
C GLU A 43 2.82 -5.08 7.59
N TYR A 44 2.08 -6.18 7.77
CA TYR A 44 0.63 -6.16 7.82
C TYR A 44 0.09 -5.20 8.90
N GLU A 45 0.60 -5.28 10.13
CA GLU A 45 0.19 -4.37 11.21
C GLU A 45 0.55 -2.91 10.93
N ALA A 46 1.73 -2.64 10.36
CA ALA A 46 2.14 -1.30 9.98
C ALA A 46 1.20 -0.69 8.92
N LEU A 47 0.82 -1.47 7.91
CA LEU A 47 -0.13 -1.03 6.89
C LEU A 47 -1.52 -0.76 7.48
N ARG A 48 -2.00 -1.61 8.39
CA ARG A 48 -3.28 -1.38 9.09
C ARG A 48 -3.26 -0.09 9.90
N ALA A 49 -2.19 0.15 10.65
CA ALA A 49 -2.01 1.37 11.42
C ALA A 49 -2.02 2.61 10.51
N LEU A 50 -1.30 2.57 9.39
CA LEU A 50 -1.29 3.65 8.40
C LEU A 50 -2.70 3.95 7.87
N ILE A 51 -3.46 2.92 7.49
CA ILE A 51 -4.82 3.10 6.95
C ILE A 51 -5.73 3.71 8.01
N ARG A 52 -5.68 3.18 9.24
CA ARG A 52 -6.52 3.62 10.36
C ARG A 52 -6.23 5.06 10.75
N ASP A 53 -4.96 5.43 10.82
CA ASP A 53 -4.51 6.74 11.31
C ASP A 53 -4.63 7.85 10.28
N THR A 54 -4.67 7.50 8.99
CA THR A 54 -4.67 8.48 7.91
C THR A 54 -6.00 8.56 7.17
N GLY A 55 -6.77 7.47 7.12
CA GLY A 55 -7.97 7.37 6.28
C GLY A 55 -7.67 7.18 4.79
N LEU A 56 -6.50 6.62 4.47
CA LEU A 56 -6.03 6.31 3.12
C LEU A 56 -7.13 5.72 2.23
N LYS A 57 -7.26 6.22 0.99
CA LYS A 57 -8.32 5.81 0.07
C LYS A 57 -7.94 4.66 -0.84
N MET A 58 -6.68 4.57 -1.24
CA MET A 58 -6.27 3.60 -2.25
C MET A 58 -4.87 3.05 -2.05
N ILE A 59 -4.73 1.74 -2.28
CA ILE A 59 -3.43 1.05 -2.38
C ILE A 59 -3.20 0.65 -3.84
N GLN A 60 -2.09 1.11 -4.38
CA GLN A 60 -1.60 0.69 -5.70
C GLN A 60 -0.57 -0.40 -5.52
N TRP A 61 -0.98 -1.64 -5.75
CA TRP A 61 -0.13 -2.81 -5.58
C TRP A 61 0.85 -2.90 -6.74
N ARG A 62 2.15 -2.75 -6.44
CA ARG A 62 3.23 -2.81 -7.43
C ARG A 62 4.04 -4.07 -7.19
N ASN A 63 4.07 -4.95 -8.18
CA ASN A 63 5.03 -6.05 -8.15
C ASN A 63 6.44 -5.47 -8.32
N PHE A 64 7.34 -5.79 -7.40
CA PHE A 64 8.75 -5.58 -7.64
C PHE A 64 9.18 -6.72 -8.57
N ASN A 65 9.41 -6.43 -9.85
CA ASN A 65 9.81 -7.43 -10.87
C ASN A 65 11.26 -7.93 -10.63
N ILE A 66 11.57 -8.33 -9.41
CA ILE A 66 12.81 -8.99 -9.02
C ILE A 66 12.44 -10.40 -8.60
N ASP A 67 13.22 -11.36 -9.09
CA ASP A 67 13.10 -12.76 -8.72
C ASP A 67 13.24 -12.91 -7.18
N PRO A 68 12.20 -13.41 -6.48
CA PRO A 68 12.21 -13.50 -5.03
C PRO A 68 13.34 -14.37 -4.49
N ASP A 69 13.62 -15.50 -5.15
CA ASP A 69 14.67 -16.44 -4.74
C ASP A 69 16.06 -15.82 -4.92
N TRP A 70 16.27 -15.09 -6.01
CA TRP A 70 17.50 -14.35 -6.26
C TRP A 70 17.77 -13.26 -5.22
N TYR A 71 16.73 -12.52 -4.82
CA TYR A 71 16.88 -11.47 -3.82
C TYR A 71 17.09 -12.04 -2.41
N LEU A 72 16.32 -13.05 -1.99
CA LEU A 72 16.47 -13.71 -0.68
C LEU A 72 17.91 -14.25 -0.48
N GLN A 73 18.48 -14.86 -1.52
CA GLN A 73 19.89 -15.29 -1.53
C GLN A 73 20.88 -14.14 -1.37
N LYS A 74 20.56 -12.95 -1.92
CA LYS A 74 21.41 -11.76 -1.85
C LYS A 74 21.35 -11.04 -0.51
N VAL A 75 20.21 -11.03 0.17
CA VAL A 75 20.07 -10.40 1.50
C VAL A 75 20.51 -11.29 2.66
N GLY A 76 20.81 -12.58 2.40
CA GLY A 76 21.37 -13.49 3.41
C GLY A 76 20.39 -13.90 4.49
N VAL A 77 19.09 -13.95 4.17
CA VAL A 77 18.04 -14.34 5.12
C VAL A 77 17.83 -15.85 4.99
N GLU A 78 18.32 -16.62 5.97
CA GLU A 78 18.13 -18.08 6.03
C GLU A 78 16.84 -18.50 6.74
N GLU A 79 16.19 -17.59 7.48
CA GLU A 79 14.91 -17.83 8.16
C GLU A 79 14.00 -16.61 8.00
N THR A 80 13.02 -16.70 7.10
CA THR A 80 11.85 -15.81 7.11
C THR A 80 10.75 -16.50 7.91
N GLU A 81 10.08 -15.78 8.81
CA GLU A 81 8.78 -16.21 9.36
C GLU A 81 7.87 -16.66 8.20
N GLU A 82 7.04 -17.69 8.42
CA GLU A 82 6.21 -18.26 7.37
C GLU A 82 5.32 -17.16 6.74
N PRO A 83 5.53 -16.83 5.45
CA PRO A 83 4.87 -15.68 4.84
C PRO A 83 3.35 -15.89 4.82
N MET A 84 2.59 -14.89 5.25
CA MET A 84 1.11 -14.97 5.24
C MET A 84 0.54 -15.09 3.81
N GLY A 85 1.34 -14.69 2.83
CA GLY A 85 0.99 -14.57 1.43
C GLY A 85 0.28 -13.26 1.13
N VAL A 86 0.74 -12.58 0.08
CA VAL A 86 0.22 -11.28 -0.38
C VAL A 86 -1.29 -11.31 -0.62
N ARG A 87 -1.82 -12.39 -1.20
CA ARG A 87 -3.27 -12.51 -1.45
C ARG A 87 -4.06 -12.54 -0.13
N THR A 88 -3.54 -13.21 0.89
CA THR A 88 -4.15 -13.25 2.22
C THR A 88 -4.12 -11.86 2.85
N LEU A 89 -2.98 -11.17 2.79
CA LEU A 89 -2.82 -9.79 3.26
C LEU A 89 -3.84 -8.86 2.59
N MET A 90 -3.92 -8.87 1.25
CA MET A 90 -4.88 -8.06 0.49
C MET A 90 -6.32 -8.37 0.88
N ARG A 91 -6.67 -9.64 1.12
CA ARG A 91 -8.02 -10.03 1.54
C ARG A 91 -8.33 -9.46 2.93
N LEU A 92 -7.45 -9.67 3.90
CA LEU A 92 -7.65 -9.23 5.28
C LEU A 92 -7.75 -7.70 5.39
N ILE A 93 -6.91 -6.95 4.65
CA ILE A 93 -7.00 -5.49 4.58
C ILE A 93 -8.35 -5.05 4.01
N LYS A 94 -8.87 -5.71 2.97
CA LYS A 94 -10.16 -5.36 2.38
C LYS A 94 -11.34 -5.72 3.29
N GLU A 95 -11.23 -6.79 4.07
CA GLU A 95 -12.21 -7.18 5.08
C GLU A 95 -12.28 -6.16 6.23
N GLU A 96 -11.13 -5.68 6.72
CA GLU A 96 -11.09 -4.68 7.80
C GLU A 96 -11.41 -3.26 7.34
N PHE A 97 -10.99 -2.90 6.12
CA PHE A 97 -11.19 -1.57 5.54
C PHE A 97 -11.94 -1.66 4.21
N PRO A 98 -13.25 -1.98 4.20
CA PRO A 98 -14.02 -2.16 2.96
C PRO A 98 -13.96 -0.96 2.00
N GLN A 99 -13.79 0.24 2.54
CA GLN A 99 -13.68 1.51 1.82
C GLN A 99 -12.34 1.71 1.08
N ILE A 100 -11.32 0.88 1.34
CA ILE A 100 -10.02 1.04 0.70
C ILE A 100 -10.04 0.45 -0.70
N GLU A 101 -9.60 1.21 -1.69
CA GLU A 101 -9.63 0.77 -3.08
C GLU A 101 -8.29 0.18 -3.53
N TYR A 102 -8.37 -0.82 -4.39
CA TYR A 102 -7.20 -1.45 -5.01
C TYR A 102 -7.10 -1.07 -6.48
N GLY A 103 -5.88 -0.83 -6.95
CA GLY A 103 -5.65 -0.64 -8.37
C GLY A 103 -4.19 -0.47 -8.74
N TYR A 104 -3.97 0.11 -9.91
CA TYR A 104 -2.63 0.29 -10.49
C TYR A 104 -2.39 1.72 -10.99
N PHE A 105 -3.41 2.57 -11.05
CA PHE A 105 -3.28 3.97 -11.45
C PHE A 105 -4.18 4.85 -10.59
N ASN A 106 -3.92 6.16 -10.58
CA ASN A 106 -4.84 7.07 -9.92
C ASN A 106 -6.16 7.10 -10.70
N PRO A 107 -7.31 6.98 -10.01
CA PRO A 107 -8.61 7.09 -10.64
C PRO A 107 -8.85 8.50 -11.21
N PRO A 108 -9.68 8.62 -12.26
CA PRO A 108 -10.19 9.91 -12.74
C PRO A 108 -11.11 10.56 -11.70
N ILE A 109 -11.34 11.87 -11.83
CA ILE A 109 -11.99 12.67 -10.78
C ILE A 109 -13.42 12.21 -10.48
N GLU A 110 -14.12 11.72 -11.51
CA GLU A 110 -15.48 11.16 -11.46
C GLU A 110 -15.55 10.00 -10.47
N ARG A 111 -14.53 9.12 -10.46
CA ARG A 111 -14.44 7.99 -9.52
C ARG A 111 -14.10 8.42 -8.11
N THR A 112 -13.30 9.47 -7.96
CA THR A 112 -12.86 9.95 -6.63
C THR A 112 -13.94 10.76 -5.90
N ARG A 113 -14.81 11.46 -6.64
CA ARG A 113 -15.88 12.30 -6.10
C ARG A 113 -17.26 11.63 -6.15
N GLY A 114 -17.43 10.64 -7.02
CA GLY A 114 -18.65 9.86 -7.17
C GLY A 114 -18.50 8.45 -6.60
N ASN A 115 -19.03 7.46 -7.30
CA ASN A 115 -18.91 6.05 -6.94
C ASN A 115 -17.69 5.42 -7.64
N PHE A 116 -16.69 5.05 -6.84
CA PHE A 116 -15.46 4.45 -7.35
C PHE A 116 -15.68 3.16 -8.16
N ALA A 117 -16.73 2.38 -7.87
CA ALA A 117 -16.97 1.10 -8.55
C ALA A 117 -17.64 1.25 -9.92
N THR A 118 -18.44 2.31 -10.12
CA THR A 118 -19.34 2.42 -11.28
C THR A 118 -19.02 3.59 -12.21
N ASP A 119 -18.38 4.64 -11.69
CA ASP A 119 -18.21 5.86 -12.45
C ASP A 119 -16.93 5.78 -13.30
N PHE A 120 -16.95 6.30 -14.51
CA PHE A 120 -15.77 6.41 -15.36
C PHE A 120 -15.87 7.72 -16.15
N ALA A 121 -14.73 8.24 -16.61
CA ALA A 121 -14.76 9.33 -17.58
C ALA A 121 -15.46 8.83 -18.86
N HIS A 122 -16.54 9.50 -19.24
CA HIS A 122 -17.22 9.29 -20.52
C HIS A 122 -16.44 9.92 -21.67
#